data_AF-A0A7Y0D9X1-F1
#
_entry.id   AF-A0A7Y0D9X1-F1
#
_cell.length_a   1.000
_cell.length_b   1.000
_cell.length_c   1.000
_cell.angle_alpha   90.00
_cell.angle_beta   90.00
_cell.angle_gamma   90.00
#
_symmetry.space_group_name_H-M   'P 1'
#
loop_
_entity.id
_entity.type
_entity.pdbx_description
1 polymer ?
#
loop_
_entity_poly.entity_id
_entity_poly.type
_entity_poly.pdbx_seq_one_letter_code
_entity_poly.pdbx_strand_id
1 'polypeptide(L)'
;MSTLLDQDGNPLAADRADPRVAGLQAALLRARVRDTTVRLSLAVFRARGYAEVWGMEAEARVWESNAERVRADLAELNARLAALDVGHGLAA
;
A
#
# COMPACT_ATOMS: atom_id res chain seq x y z
N MET A 1 -10.42 22.12 -53.81
CA MET A 1 -9.16 21.73 -53.15
C MET A 1 -9.29 22.07 -51.68
N SER A 2 -9.71 21.10 -50.85
CA SER A 2 -9.76 21.26 -49.39
C SER A 2 -8.42 20.87 -48.80
N THR A 3 -7.75 21.83 -48.16
CA THR A 3 -6.53 21.60 -47.40
C THR A 3 -6.88 21.04 -46.03
N LEU A 4 -6.49 19.77 -45.85
CA LEU A 4 -6.13 19.09 -44.62
C LEU A 4 -5.43 20.03 -43.60
N LEU A 5 -5.93 20.07 -42.36
CA LEU A 5 -5.25 19.58 -41.15
C LEU A 5 -5.99 20.09 -39.91
N ASP A 6 -6.88 19.23 -39.43
CA ASP A 6 -7.41 19.20 -38.08
C ASP A 6 -6.24 18.82 -37.14
N GLN A 7 -5.58 19.82 -36.55
CA GLN A 7 -4.40 19.62 -35.69
C GLN A 7 -4.41 20.47 -34.40
N ASP A 8 -5.58 20.83 -33.88
CA ASP A 8 -5.69 21.35 -32.52
C ASP A 8 -5.91 20.21 -31.50
N GLY A 9 -5.13 19.14 -31.67
CA GLY A 9 -4.96 18.10 -30.67
C GLY A 9 -4.21 18.66 -29.48
N ASN A 10 -4.96 19.13 -28.48
CA ASN A 10 -4.46 19.68 -27.23
C ASN A 10 -3.31 18.83 -26.64
N PRO A 11 -2.04 19.31 -26.67
CA PRO A 11 -0.90 18.56 -26.14
C PRO A 11 -0.92 18.43 -24.61
N LEU A 12 -1.89 19.08 -23.93
CA LEU A 12 -2.12 18.98 -22.48
C LEU A 12 -3.13 17.87 -22.11
N ALA A 13 -3.67 17.13 -23.07
CA ALA A 13 -4.52 15.96 -22.78
C ALA A 13 -3.73 14.73 -22.29
N ALA A 14 -2.40 14.83 -22.20
CA ALA A 14 -1.52 13.80 -21.69
C ALA A 14 -0.86 14.23 -20.36
N ASP A 15 -1.64 14.75 -19.41
CA ASP A 15 -1.22 14.75 -18.00
C ASP A 15 -1.39 13.33 -17.42
N ARG A 16 -0.64 12.37 -17.98
CA ARG A 16 -0.35 11.13 -17.28
C ARG A 16 0.84 11.46 -16.39
N ALA A 17 0.62 11.45 -15.07
CA ALA A 17 1.67 11.54 -14.07
C ALA A 17 2.90 10.73 -14.52
N ASP A 18 4.10 11.32 -14.45
CA ASP A 18 5.34 10.72 -14.93
C ASP A 18 5.46 9.25 -14.44
N PRO A 19 5.55 8.26 -15.34
CA PRO A 19 5.60 6.85 -14.97
C PRO A 19 6.78 6.53 -14.03
N ARG A 20 7.85 7.33 -14.04
CA ARG A 20 8.97 7.19 -13.09
C ARG A 20 8.55 7.57 -11.67
N VAL A 21 7.72 8.60 -11.52
CA VAL A 21 7.18 9.04 -10.23
C VAL A 21 6.21 7.99 -9.69
N ALA A 22 5.33 7.46 -10.54
CA ALA A 22 4.43 6.36 -10.17
C ALA A 22 5.21 5.10 -9.76
N GLY A 23 6.27 4.75 -10.50
CA GLY A 23 7.15 3.64 -10.17
C GLY A 23 7.85 3.80 -8.81
N LEU A 24 8.38 4.99 -8.52
CA LEU A 24 8.99 5.31 -7.22
C LEU A 24 7.96 5.25 -6.09
N GLN A 25 6.77 5.82 -6.29
CA GLN A 25 5.68 5.77 -5.32
C GLN A 25 5.25 4.32 -5.02
N ALA A 26 5.16 3.48 -6.05
CA ALA A 26 4.85 2.06 -5.90
C ALA A 26 5.94 1.32 -5.12
N ALA A 27 7.22 1.61 -5.39
CA ALA A 27 8.34 1.04 -4.64
C ALA A 27 8.31 1.42 -3.15
N LEU A 28 8.03 2.70 -2.84
CA LEU A 28 7.90 3.17 -1.46
C LEU A 28 6.69 2.53 -0.74
N LEU A 29 5.56 2.39 -1.43
CA LEU A 29 4.38 1.68 -0.90
C LEU A 29 4.70 0.21 -0.62
N ARG A 30 5.38 -0.49 -1.55
CA ARG A 30 5.82 -1.89 -1.35
C ARG A 30 6.76 -2.03 -0.14
N ALA A 31 7.71 -1.11 0.01
CA ALA A 31 8.59 -1.08 1.18
C ALA A 31 7.79 -0.92 2.49
N ARG A 32 6.79 -0.03 2.49
CA ARG A 32 5.93 0.20 3.65
C ARG A 32 4.99 -0.97 3.95
N VAL A 33 4.46 -1.64 2.93
CA VAL A 33 3.70 -2.90 3.06
C VAL A 33 4.57 -3.96 3.73
N ARG A 34 5.83 -4.11 3.29
CA ARG A 34 6.77 -5.07 3.89
C ARG A 34 7.08 -4.75 5.35
N ASP A 35 7.39 -3.51 5.68
CA ASP A 35 7.61 -3.07 7.07
C ASP A 35 6.38 -3.34 7.95
N THR A 36 5.19 -2.95 7.47
CA THR A 36 3.93 -3.12 8.19
C THR A 36 3.59 -4.60 8.41
N THR A 37 3.92 -5.46 7.43
CA THR A 37 3.78 -6.92 7.58
C THR A 37 4.67 -7.46 8.70
N VAL A 38 5.92 -7.00 8.80
CA VAL A 38 6.83 -7.39 9.90
C VAL A 38 6.27 -6.93 11.25
N ARG A 39 5.76 -5.70 11.32
CA ARG A 39 5.13 -5.16 12.53
C ARG A 39 3.90 -5.96 12.96
N LEU A 40 3.07 -6.40 12.00
CA LEU A 40 1.93 -7.27 12.26
C LEU A 40 2.37 -8.60 12.85
N SER A 41 3.35 -9.25 12.23
CA SER A 41 3.91 -10.53 12.71
C SER A 41 4.44 -10.40 14.14
N LEU A 42 5.15 -9.30 14.45
CA LEU A 42 5.64 -9.04 15.80
C LEU A 42 4.49 -8.84 16.80
N ALA A 43 3.43 -8.10 16.42
CA ALA A 43 2.29 -7.87 17.29
C ALA A 43 1.55 -9.18 17.61
N VAL A 44 1.31 -10.02 16.60
CA VAL A 44 0.70 -11.35 16.76
C VAL A 44 1.57 -12.26 17.62
N PHE A 45 2.89 -12.27 17.40
CA PHE A 45 3.83 -13.03 18.21
C PHE A 45 3.79 -12.61 19.68
N ARG A 46 3.80 -11.29 19.95
CA ARG A 46 3.72 -10.74 21.30
C ARG A 46 2.40 -11.10 21.98
N ALA A 47 1.27 -10.90 21.31
CA ALA A 47 -0.04 -11.28 21.81
C ALA A 47 -0.08 -12.73 22.29
N ARG A 48 0.36 -13.65 21.40
CA ARG A 48 0.40 -15.08 21.69
C ARG A 48 1.37 -15.41 22.82
N GLY A 49 2.56 -14.81 22.83
CA GLY A 49 3.54 -15.02 23.90
C GLY A 49 3.00 -14.59 25.28
N TYR A 50 2.34 -13.44 25.36
CA TYR A 50 1.72 -12.98 26.61
C TYR A 50 0.60 -13.91 27.07
N ALA A 51 -0.26 -14.39 26.18
CA ALA A 51 -1.32 -15.32 26.54
C ALA A 51 -0.79 -16.71 26.95
N GLU A 52 0.03 -17.33 26.10
CA GLU A 52 0.36 -18.76 26.19
C GLU A 52 1.62 -19.06 27.00
N VAL A 53 2.59 -18.14 27.05
CA VAL A 53 3.89 -18.36 27.70
C VAL A 53 3.98 -17.67 29.05
N TRP A 54 3.53 -16.40 29.12
CA TRP A 54 3.65 -15.60 30.35
C TRP A 54 2.37 -15.57 31.20
N GLY A 55 1.23 -16.01 30.67
CA GLY A 55 -0.06 -16.00 31.39
C GLY A 55 -0.58 -14.59 31.68
N MET A 56 -0.20 -13.61 30.86
CA MET A 56 -0.48 -12.17 31.01
C MET A 56 -1.60 -11.76 30.05
N GLU A 57 -2.85 -12.07 30.39
CA GLU A 57 -4.00 -11.86 29.49
C GLU A 57 -4.24 -10.40 29.13
N ALA A 58 -4.03 -9.46 30.07
CA ALA A 58 -4.29 -8.04 29.82
C ALA A 58 -3.32 -7.51 28.73
N GLU A 59 -2.05 -7.85 28.83
CA GLU A 59 -1.01 -7.53 27.87
C GLU A 59 -1.26 -8.22 26.53
N ALA A 60 -1.72 -9.48 26.53
CA ALA A 60 -2.10 -10.18 25.32
C ALA A 60 -3.19 -9.40 24.55
N ARG A 61 -4.26 -8.99 25.23
CA ARG A 61 -5.36 -8.20 24.61
C ARG A 61 -4.89 -6.84 24.05
N VAL A 62 -3.93 -6.19 24.71
CA VAL A 62 -3.31 -4.96 24.20
C VAL A 62 -2.59 -5.23 22.88
N TRP A 63 -1.84 -6.32 22.79
CA TRP A 63 -1.13 -6.69 21.57
C TRP A 63 -2.04 -7.21 20.46
N GLU A 64 -3.15 -7.89 20.80
CA GLU A 64 -4.19 -8.26 19.85
C GLU A 64 -4.86 -7.03 19.23
N SER A 65 -5.28 -6.08 20.06
CA SER A 65 -5.82 -4.79 19.60
C SER A 65 -4.81 -4.05 18.71
N ASN A 66 -3.52 -4.11 19.07
CA ASN A 66 -2.47 -3.55 18.23
C ASN A 66 -2.36 -4.27 16.88
N ALA A 67 -2.40 -5.60 16.86
CA ALA A 67 -2.38 -6.39 15.65
C ALA A 67 -3.57 -6.07 14.73
N GLU A 68 -4.78 -5.87 15.28
CA GLU A 68 -5.94 -5.45 14.49
C GLU A 68 -5.74 -4.10 13.82
N ARG A 69 -5.21 -3.11 14.54
CA ARG A 69 -4.90 -1.79 13.95
C ARG A 69 -3.86 -1.90 12.83
N VAL A 70 -2.77 -2.63 13.06
CA VAL A 70 -1.74 -2.82 12.04
C VAL A 70 -2.27 -3.60 10.83
N ARG A 71 -3.21 -4.53 11.03
CA ARG A 71 -3.88 -5.24 9.93
C ARG A 71 -4.74 -4.30 9.08
N ALA A 72 -5.46 -3.37 9.70
CA ALA A 72 -6.23 -2.36 8.99
C ALA A 72 -5.31 -1.44 8.16
N ASP A 73 -4.20 -0.96 8.76
CA ASP A 73 -3.20 -0.15 8.06
C ASP A 73 -2.62 -0.89 6.85
N LEU A 74 -2.28 -2.18 7.02
CA LEU A 74 -1.75 -3.03 5.96
C LEU A 74 -2.76 -3.21 4.82
N ALA A 75 -4.04 -3.39 5.13
CA ALA A 75 -5.10 -3.50 4.13
C ALA A 75 -5.24 -2.21 3.31
N GLU A 76 -5.19 -1.05 3.97
CA GLU A 76 -5.22 0.25 3.29
C GLU A 76 -4.01 0.46 2.38
N LEU A 77 -2.80 0.12 2.85
CA LEU A 77 -1.59 0.22 2.03
C LEU A 77 -1.64 -0.67 0.80
N ASN A 78 -2.15 -1.91 0.94
CA ASN A 78 -2.35 -2.82 -0.19
C ASN A 78 -3.39 -2.29 -1.19
N ALA A 79 -4.49 -1.72 -0.71
CA ALA A 79 -5.50 -1.10 -1.58
C ALA A 79 -4.91 0.09 -2.38
N ARG A 80 -4.11 0.94 -1.73
CA ARG A 80 -3.41 2.05 -2.39
C ARG A 80 -2.40 1.56 -3.43
N LEU A 81 -1.64 0.52 -3.11
CA LEU A 81 -0.69 -0.09 -4.05
C LEU A 81 -1.41 -0.68 -5.27
N ALA A 82 -2.50 -1.43 -5.05
CA ALA A 82 -3.30 -2.00 -6.13
C ALA A 82 -3.90 -0.91 -7.04
N ALA A 83 -4.44 0.16 -6.47
CA ALA A 83 -4.96 1.29 -7.24
C ALA A 83 -3.86 1.97 -8.08
N LEU A 84 -2.66 2.11 -7.52
CA LEU A 84 -1.52 2.70 -8.23
C LEU A 84 -1.04 1.81 -9.37
N ASP A 85 -0.93 0.50 -9.13
CA ASP A 85 -0.50 -0.49 -10.13
C ASP A 85 -1.49 -0.58 -11.31
N VAL A 86 -2.80 -0.52 -11.04
CA VAL A 86 -3.84 -0.47 -12.09
C VAL A 86 -3.82 0.86 -12.84
N GLY A 87 -3.72 1.99 -12.13
CA GLY A 87 -3.75 3.32 -12.73
C GLY A 87 -2.57 3.63 -13.66
N HIS A 88 -1.42 2.97 -13.44
CA HIS A 88 -0.18 3.23 -14.19
C HIS A 88 0.34 2.01 -14.95
N GLY A 89 -0.41 0.91 -15.00
CA GLY A 89 0.01 -0.31 -15.70
C GLY A 89 1.32 -0.88 -15.18
N LEU A 90 1.58 -0.74 -13.87
CA LEU A 90 2.80 -1.25 -13.21
C LEU A 90 2.64 -2.70 -12.73
N ALA A 91 1.43 -3.26 -12.86
CA ALA A 91 1.20 -4.68 -12.71
C ALA A 91 1.94 -5.41 -13.84
N ALA A 92 2.97 -6.18 -13.49
CA ALA A 92 3.71 -7.03 -14.41
C ALA A 92 2.84 -8.18 -14.95
#